data_AF-A0A942H3J2-F1
#
_entry.id   AF-A0A942H3J2-F1
#
_cell.length_a   1.000
_cell.length_b   1.000
_cell.length_c   1.000
_cell.angle_alpha   90.00
_cell.angle_beta   90.00
_cell.angle_gamma   90.00
#
_symmetry.space_group_name_H-M   'P 1'
#
loop_
_entity.id
_entity.type
_entity.pdbx_description
1 polymer ?
#
loop_
_entity_poly.entity_id
_entity_poly.type
_entity_poly.pdbx_seq_one_letter_code
_entity_poly.pdbx_strand_id
1 'polypeptide(L)'
;MKQLKANFTLVTVGIMFFSLMTGVMAQRHGASADPLRGLKKALADAGALALTTTQEEQLKTLIQAYRDGQPDGPSDALQAAHDAYEAAILAGDQAAANAQAAVIANLQATAANTRLQAEAKFKLDVIALLKTNGDQAGLLRTKFGDEGFLRILGSLAGGGGHR
;
A
#
# COMPACT_ATOMS: atom_id res chain seq x y z
N MET A 1 52.38 -38.42 30.17
CA MET A 1 51.22 -38.07 31.02
C MET A 1 49.98 -38.04 30.13
N LYS A 2 49.31 -39.19 30.01
CA LYS A 2 47.93 -39.47 30.46
C LYS A 2 46.81 -38.77 29.65
N GLN A 3 46.48 -39.40 28.53
CA GLN A 3 45.12 -39.51 27.98
C GLN A 3 44.24 -40.32 28.96
N LEU A 4 43.03 -39.85 29.28
CA LEU A 4 41.95 -40.58 29.99
C LEU A 4 40.69 -39.68 29.93
N LYS A 5 39.45 -40.10 29.69
CA LYS A 5 38.79 -41.31 29.20
C LYS A 5 37.34 -40.87 28.90
N ALA A 6 36.71 -41.45 27.89
CA ALA A 6 35.27 -41.40 27.68
C ALA A 6 34.49 -42.10 28.83
N ASN A 7 33.18 -41.81 28.95
CA ASN A 7 32.06 -42.67 29.40
C ASN A 7 30.83 -41.75 29.53
N PHE A 8 29.82 -41.72 28.65
CA PHE A 8 28.86 -42.76 28.22
C PHE A 8 27.97 -43.25 29.37
N THR A 9 26.67 -42.93 29.32
CA THR A 9 25.45 -43.72 29.70
C THR A 9 24.26 -42.72 29.61
N LEU A 10 23.40 -42.66 28.58
CA LEU A 10 22.45 -43.64 28.02
C LEU A 10 21.27 -44.01 28.94
N VAL A 11 20.13 -43.33 28.81
CA VAL A 11 18.76 -43.86 29.03
C VAL A 11 17.79 -42.90 28.30
N THR A 12 16.75 -43.22 27.52
CA THR A 12 16.16 -44.42 26.89
C THR A 12 14.90 -43.89 26.16
N VAL A 13 14.68 -44.33 24.90
CA VAL A 13 13.40 -44.66 24.21
C VAL A 13 12.21 -43.71 24.46
N GLY A 14 11.56 -43.09 23.48
CA GLY A 14 11.21 -43.54 22.13
C GLY A 14 9.68 -43.46 21.98
N ILE A 15 9.18 -42.66 21.04
CA ILE A 15 7.80 -42.79 20.54
C ILE A 15 7.82 -42.66 19.01
N MET A 16 7.34 -43.73 18.41
CA MET A 16 7.06 -44.02 17.02
C MET A 16 5.99 -43.09 16.42
N PHE A 17 6.19 -42.75 15.14
CA PHE A 17 5.25 -42.98 14.03
C PHE A 17 3.78 -42.51 14.17
N PHE A 18 3.47 -41.37 13.53
CA PHE A 18 2.22 -40.93 12.84
C PHE A 18 2.25 -39.38 12.91
N SER A 19 2.41 -38.61 11.86
CA SER A 19 1.42 -38.47 10.78
C SER A 19 2.06 -37.74 9.60
N LEU A 20 2.18 -38.44 8.48
CA LEU A 20 2.09 -37.83 7.17
C LEU A 20 0.64 -37.37 6.97
N MET A 21 0.47 -36.27 6.23
CA MET A 21 -0.80 -35.68 5.79
C MET A 21 -1.49 -34.72 6.77
N THR A 22 -1.31 -33.42 6.53
CA THR A 22 -2.36 -32.46 6.10
C THR A 22 -2.12 -31.08 6.70
N GLY A 23 -2.23 -30.07 5.83
CA GLY A 23 -2.01 -28.67 6.15
C GLY A 23 -0.94 -28.07 5.25
N VAL A 24 -0.98 -28.31 3.94
CA VAL A 24 -1.53 -27.30 3.01
C VAL A 24 -2.39 -26.26 3.74
N MET A 25 -1.74 -25.38 4.52
CA MET A 25 -2.18 -24.00 4.60
C MET A 25 -1.80 -23.40 3.26
N ALA A 26 -2.56 -23.79 2.22
CA ALA A 26 -2.89 -22.89 1.15
C ALA A 26 -3.36 -21.65 1.88
N GLN A 27 -2.47 -20.65 1.96
CA GLN A 27 -2.82 -19.29 2.22
C GLN A 27 -3.89 -19.00 1.19
N ARG A 28 -5.15 -19.16 1.62
CA ARG A 28 -6.33 -18.59 0.99
C ARG A 28 -5.99 -17.11 0.94
N HIS A 29 -5.29 -16.73 -0.12
CA HIS A 29 -5.36 -15.39 -0.67
C HIS A 29 -6.85 -15.23 -0.89
N GLY A 30 -7.49 -14.59 0.10
CA GLY A 30 -8.92 -14.31 0.07
C GLY A 30 -9.21 -13.76 -1.31
N ALA A 31 -10.23 -14.32 -1.97
CA ALA A 31 -10.65 -13.92 -3.30
C ALA A 31 -10.45 -12.41 -3.45
N SER A 32 -9.42 -12.03 -4.22
CA SER A 32 -8.98 -10.64 -4.28
C SER A 32 -10.19 -9.82 -4.68
N ALA A 33 -10.70 -9.01 -3.75
CA ALA A 33 -11.91 -8.24 -3.97
C ALA A 33 -11.66 -7.41 -5.23
N ASP A 34 -12.52 -7.55 -6.26
CA ASP A 34 -12.30 -6.88 -7.54
C ASP A 34 -12.09 -5.38 -7.30
N PRO A 35 -10.87 -4.84 -7.51
CA PRO A 35 -10.56 -3.45 -7.19
C PRO A 35 -11.37 -2.48 -8.07
N LEU A 36 -11.95 -2.96 -9.16
CA LEU A 36 -12.77 -2.19 -10.08
C LEU A 36 -14.26 -2.26 -9.77
N ARG A 37 -14.70 -3.04 -8.77
CA ARG A 37 -16.13 -3.25 -8.48
C ARG A 37 -16.89 -1.94 -8.29
N GLY A 38 -16.30 -0.99 -7.54
CA GLY A 38 -16.90 0.32 -7.31
C GLY A 38 -17.06 1.14 -8.59
N LEU A 39 -16.03 1.16 -9.43
CA LEU A 39 -16.07 1.85 -10.72
C LEU A 39 -17.06 1.21 -11.69
N LYS A 40 -17.08 -0.12 -11.80
CA LYS A 40 -18.04 -0.85 -12.64
C LYS A 40 -19.48 -0.52 -12.24
N LYS A 41 -19.77 -0.50 -10.94
CA LYS A 41 -21.08 -0.08 -10.43
C LYS A 41 -21.38 1.39 -10.77
N ALA A 42 -20.43 2.30 -10.54
CA ALA A 42 -20.63 3.72 -10.84
C ALA A 42 -20.90 3.98 -12.33
N LEU A 43 -20.22 3.25 -13.23
CA LEU A 43 -20.46 3.33 -14.67
C LEU A 43 -21.88 2.89 -15.02
N ALA A 44 -22.35 1.77 -14.47
CA ALA A 44 -23.72 1.30 -14.67
C ALA A 44 -24.75 2.32 -14.13
N ASP A 45 -24.53 2.86 -12.92
CA ASP A 45 -25.42 3.85 -12.29
C ASP A 45 -25.45 5.19 -13.07
N ALA A 46 -24.39 5.49 -13.83
CA ALA A 46 -24.29 6.66 -14.71
C ALA A 46 -24.81 6.40 -16.14
N GLY A 47 -25.24 5.17 -16.46
CA GLY A 47 -25.64 4.80 -17.82
C GLY A 47 -24.50 4.82 -18.83
N ALA A 48 -23.25 4.71 -18.36
CA ALA A 48 -22.08 4.65 -19.21
C ALA A 48 -21.86 3.24 -19.77
N LEU A 49 -21.09 3.14 -20.85
CA LEU A 49 -20.63 1.85 -21.36
C LEU A 49 -19.85 1.09 -20.27
N ALA A 50 -19.99 -0.24 -20.24
CA ALA A 50 -19.18 -1.08 -19.38
C ALA A 50 -17.69 -0.99 -19.77
N LEU A 51 -16.79 -1.26 -18.82
CA LEU A 51 -15.37 -1.38 -19.12
C LEU A 51 -15.15 -2.53 -20.11
N THR A 52 -14.29 -2.31 -21.10
CA THR A 52 -13.78 -3.41 -21.92
C THR A 52 -12.76 -4.23 -21.12
N THR A 53 -12.52 -5.48 -21.52
CA THR A 53 -11.48 -6.32 -20.91
C THR A 53 -10.12 -5.61 -20.90
N THR A 54 -9.76 -4.96 -22.00
CA THR A 54 -8.51 -4.19 -22.13
C THR A 54 -8.46 -3.02 -21.14
N GLN A 55 -9.56 -2.26 -20.99
CA GLN A 55 -9.61 -1.19 -19.98
C GLN A 55 -9.45 -1.75 -18.57
N GLU A 56 -10.08 -2.90 -18.25
CA GLU A 56 -9.92 -3.52 -16.95
C GLU A 56 -8.47 -3.92 -16.63
N GLU A 57 -7.78 -4.52 -17.59
CA GLU A 57 -6.37 -4.91 -17.45
C GLU A 57 -5.45 -3.70 -17.26
N GLN A 58 -5.69 -2.65 -18.04
CA GLN A 58 -4.93 -1.39 -17.94
C GLN A 58 -5.19 -0.68 -16.61
N LEU A 59 -6.45 -0.62 -16.15
CA LEU A 59 -6.79 -0.05 -14.84
C LEU A 59 -6.11 -0.82 -13.70
N LYS A 60 -6.13 -2.15 -13.74
CA LYS A 60 -5.45 -2.98 -12.73
C LYS A 60 -3.94 -2.73 -12.72
N THR A 61 -3.33 -2.60 -13.89
CA THR A 61 -1.91 -2.24 -14.03
C THR A 61 -1.62 -0.87 -13.43
N LEU A 62 -2.43 0.15 -13.72
CA LEU A 62 -2.29 1.49 -13.15
C LEU A 62 -2.44 1.49 -11.62
N ILE A 63 -3.42 0.76 -11.10
CA ILE A 63 -3.66 0.62 -9.66
C ILE A 63 -2.45 -0.03 -8.98
N GLN A 64 -1.94 -1.11 -9.58
CA GLN A 64 -0.80 -1.83 -9.05
C GLN A 64 0.45 -0.95 -9.05
N ALA A 65 0.76 -0.30 -10.17
CA ALA A 65 1.90 0.62 -10.27
C ALA A 65 1.81 1.79 -9.29
N TYR A 66 0.62 2.35 -9.06
CA TYR A 66 0.42 3.40 -8.07
C TYR A 66 0.71 2.91 -6.65
N ARG A 67 0.23 1.72 -6.30
CA ARG A 67 0.42 1.10 -4.97
C ARG A 67 1.87 0.73 -4.73
N ASP A 68 2.51 0.08 -5.69
CA ASP A 68 3.93 -0.32 -5.61
C ASP A 68 4.87 0.89 -5.55
N GLY A 69 4.42 2.05 -6.03
CA GLY A 69 5.14 3.31 -5.93
C GLY A 69 4.94 4.04 -4.61
N GLN A 70 4.07 3.57 -3.70
CA GLN A 70 3.92 4.18 -2.38
C GLN A 70 4.96 3.61 -1.40
N PRO A 71 5.57 4.44 -0.54
CA PRO A 71 6.46 3.94 0.51
C PRO A 71 5.66 3.18 1.58
N ASP A 72 6.24 2.07 2.08
CA ASP A 72 5.63 1.21 3.11
C ASP A 72 5.69 1.80 4.54
N GLY A 73 6.21 3.02 4.70
CA GLY A 73 6.36 3.67 6.00
C GLY A 73 7.16 4.98 5.95
N PRO A 74 7.47 5.56 7.13
CA PRO A 74 8.41 6.67 7.25
C PRO A 74 9.75 6.27 6.63
N SER A 75 10.41 7.20 5.94
CA SER A 75 11.77 6.94 5.46
C SER A 75 12.74 6.83 6.64
N ASP A 76 13.82 6.04 6.48
CA ASP A 76 14.89 5.94 7.48
C ASP A 76 15.44 7.33 7.86
N ALA A 77 15.48 8.25 6.91
CA ALA A 77 15.89 9.64 7.15
C ALA A 77 14.91 10.40 8.06
N LEU A 78 13.60 10.17 7.92
CA LEU A 78 12.60 10.79 8.79
C LEU A 78 12.68 10.22 10.20
N GLN A 79 12.83 8.90 10.34
CA GLN A 79 13.03 8.27 11.64
C GLN A 79 14.30 8.78 12.33
N ALA A 80 15.42 8.82 11.61
CA ALA A 80 16.68 9.33 12.16
C ALA A 80 16.59 10.79 12.59
N ALA A 81 15.84 11.63 11.87
CA ALA A 81 15.61 13.02 12.26
C ALA A 81 14.75 13.13 13.53
N HIS A 82 13.76 12.26 13.71
CA HIS A 82 12.98 12.16 14.94
C HIS A 82 13.86 11.71 16.13
N ASP A 83 14.66 10.67 15.97
CA ASP A 83 15.56 10.18 17.02
C ASP A 83 16.57 11.27 17.43
N ALA A 84 17.13 12.01 16.46
CA ALA A 84 18.04 13.12 16.72
C ALA A 84 17.36 14.31 17.40
N TYR A 85 16.11 14.60 17.04
CA TYR A 85 15.29 15.62 17.70
C TYR A 85 15.05 15.28 19.17
N GLU A 86 14.66 14.04 19.47
CA GLU A 86 14.44 13.55 20.83
C GLU A 86 15.74 13.58 21.65
N ALA A 87 16.86 13.14 21.07
CA ALA A 87 18.17 13.21 21.72
C ALA A 87 18.56 14.66 22.07
N ALA A 88 18.31 15.63 21.18
CA ALA A 88 18.57 17.04 21.44
C ALA A 88 17.71 17.60 22.59
N ILE A 89 16.44 17.19 22.69
CA ILE A 89 15.57 17.56 23.81
C ILE A 89 16.12 17.00 25.13
N LEU A 90 16.51 15.72 25.15
CA LEU A 90 17.05 15.08 26.35
C LEU A 90 18.39 15.72 26.79
N ALA A 91 19.16 16.26 25.84
CA ALA A 91 20.39 17.00 26.12
C ALA A 91 20.15 18.46 26.54
N GLY A 92 18.91 18.98 26.44
CA GLY A 92 18.60 20.39 26.66
C GLY A 92 19.13 21.32 25.56
N ASP A 93 19.47 20.80 24.38
CA ASP A 93 19.99 21.57 23.25
C ASP A 93 18.86 22.05 22.35
N GLN A 94 18.34 23.24 22.65
CA GLN A 94 17.25 23.84 21.89
C GLN A 94 17.64 24.17 20.44
N ALA A 95 18.90 24.53 20.18
CA ALA A 95 19.34 24.88 18.83
C ALA A 95 19.35 23.63 17.94
N ALA A 96 19.88 22.51 18.43
CA ALA A 96 19.86 21.24 17.73
C ALA A 96 18.43 20.70 17.53
N ALA A 97 17.57 20.80 18.54
CA ALA A 97 16.17 20.41 18.41
C ALA A 97 15.45 21.22 17.31
N ASN A 98 15.62 22.55 17.29
CA ASN A 98 15.02 23.38 16.24
C ASN A 98 15.54 23.03 14.84
N ALA A 99 16.83 22.69 14.71
CA ALA A 99 17.40 22.26 13.45
C ALA A 99 16.76 20.95 12.95
N GLN A 100 16.60 19.95 13.82
CA GLN A 100 15.96 18.68 13.44
C GLN A 100 14.46 18.84 13.15
N ALA A 101 13.75 19.73 13.86
CA ALA A 101 12.36 20.04 13.54
C ALA A 101 12.20 20.58 12.10
N ALA A 102 13.12 21.43 11.65
CA ALA A 102 13.13 21.90 10.26
C ALA A 102 13.40 20.77 9.25
N VAL A 103 14.31 19.84 9.59
CA VAL A 103 14.59 18.65 8.75
C VAL A 103 13.34 17.77 8.64
N ILE A 104 12.68 17.47 9.76
CA ILE A 104 11.43 16.68 9.81
C ILE A 104 10.36 17.33 8.92
N ALA A 105 10.13 18.65 9.09
CA ALA A 105 9.14 19.37 8.30
C ALA A 105 9.42 19.30 6.78
N ASN A 106 10.69 19.46 6.39
CA ASN A 106 11.09 19.35 4.99
C ASN A 106 10.87 17.95 4.42
N LEU A 107 11.27 16.91 5.16
CA LEU A 107 11.08 15.51 4.74
C LEU A 107 9.59 15.17 4.58
N GLN A 108 8.75 15.62 5.51
CA GLN A 108 7.30 15.44 5.42
C GLN A 108 6.70 16.18 4.22
N ALA A 109 7.12 17.42 3.97
CA ALA A 109 6.67 18.20 2.82
C ALA A 109 7.07 17.55 1.50
N THR A 110 8.31 17.04 1.39
CA THR A 110 8.77 16.31 0.21
C THR A 110 7.92 15.05 -0.02
N ALA A 111 7.72 14.23 1.01
CA ALA A 111 6.90 13.02 0.90
C ALA A 111 5.45 13.34 0.50
N ALA A 112 4.85 14.38 1.09
CA ALA A 112 3.51 14.83 0.75
C ALA A 112 3.42 15.28 -0.73
N ASN A 113 4.39 16.07 -1.20
CA ASN A 113 4.45 16.49 -2.60
C ASN A 113 4.56 15.32 -3.57
N THR A 114 5.46 14.37 -3.29
CA THR A 114 5.61 13.15 -4.11
C THR A 114 4.30 12.37 -4.18
N ARG A 115 3.61 12.19 -3.05
CA ARG A 115 2.32 11.51 -3.00
C ARG A 115 1.24 12.24 -3.81
N LEU A 116 1.13 13.56 -3.66
CA LEU A 116 0.17 14.37 -4.42
C LEU A 116 0.42 14.30 -5.93
N GLN A 117 1.69 14.35 -6.36
CA GLN A 117 2.06 14.21 -7.76
C GLN A 117 1.73 12.81 -8.31
N ALA A 118 2.05 11.75 -7.56
CA ALA A 118 1.72 10.40 -7.94
C ALA A 118 0.20 10.18 -8.04
N GLU A 119 -0.57 10.72 -7.08
CA GLU A 119 -2.04 10.63 -7.08
C GLU A 119 -2.64 11.39 -8.26
N ALA A 120 -2.15 12.61 -8.55
CA ALA A 120 -2.59 13.38 -9.69
C ALA A 120 -2.33 12.64 -11.00
N LYS A 121 -1.11 12.10 -11.18
CA LYS A 121 -0.75 11.30 -12.35
C LYS A 121 -1.67 10.09 -12.49
N PHE A 122 -1.84 9.30 -11.43
CA PHE A 122 -2.71 8.13 -11.45
C PHE A 122 -4.15 8.49 -11.86
N LYS A 123 -4.74 9.52 -11.26
CA LYS A 123 -6.11 9.96 -11.60
C LYS A 123 -6.20 10.43 -13.05
N LEU A 124 -5.22 11.18 -13.55
CA LEU A 124 -5.18 11.63 -14.94
C LEU A 124 -5.09 10.47 -15.92
N ASP A 125 -4.25 9.47 -15.64
CA ASP A 125 -4.11 8.27 -16.47
C ASP A 125 -5.41 7.45 -16.51
N VAL A 126 -6.10 7.30 -15.36
CA VAL A 126 -7.42 6.66 -15.30
C VAL A 126 -8.47 7.45 -16.09
N ILE A 127 -8.50 8.79 -15.95
CA ILE A 127 -9.43 9.64 -16.70
C ILE A 127 -9.18 9.50 -18.21
N ALA A 128 -7.92 9.50 -18.64
CA ALA A 128 -7.57 9.33 -20.04
C ALA A 128 -8.08 7.98 -20.57
N LEU A 129 -7.91 6.91 -19.79
CA LEU A 129 -8.38 5.58 -20.15
C LEU A 129 -9.92 5.48 -20.23
N LEU A 130 -10.65 6.11 -19.31
CA LEU A 130 -12.12 6.13 -19.32
C LEU A 130 -12.70 6.94 -20.49
N LYS A 131 -11.92 7.79 -21.15
CA LYS A 131 -12.32 8.51 -22.36
C LYS A 131 -12.14 7.70 -23.65
N THR A 132 -11.51 6.52 -23.58
CA THR A 132 -11.22 5.70 -24.77
C THR A 132 -12.41 4.84 -25.23
N ASN A 133 -13.41 4.63 -24.36
CA ASN A 133 -14.60 3.82 -24.65
C ASN A 133 -15.87 4.67 -24.51
N GLY A 134 -15.98 5.69 -25.36
CA GLY A 134 -16.95 6.77 -25.19
C GLY A 134 -16.54 7.76 -24.10
N ASP A 135 -17.44 8.65 -23.70
CA ASP A 135 -17.16 9.65 -22.65
C ASP A 135 -17.58 9.14 -21.26
N GLN A 136 -17.03 7.98 -20.84
CA GLN A 136 -17.37 7.40 -19.52
C GLN A 136 -17.00 8.37 -18.38
N ALA A 137 -15.87 9.08 -18.52
CA ALA A 137 -15.44 10.09 -17.55
C ALA A 137 -16.42 11.27 -17.46
N GLY A 138 -16.90 11.80 -18.59
CA GLY A 138 -17.91 12.85 -18.61
C GLY A 138 -19.23 12.39 -17.97
N LEU A 139 -19.71 11.19 -18.31
CA LEU A 139 -20.94 10.64 -17.74
C LEU A 139 -20.84 10.45 -16.21
N LEU A 140 -19.71 9.96 -15.71
CA LEU A 140 -19.47 9.86 -14.27
C LEU A 140 -19.49 11.24 -13.59
N ARG A 141 -18.85 12.26 -14.19
CA ARG A 141 -18.89 13.64 -13.66
C ARG A 141 -20.29 14.22 -13.67
N THR A 142 -21.06 14.00 -14.73
CA THR A 142 -22.47 14.44 -14.81
C THR A 142 -23.31 13.79 -13.71
N LYS A 143 -23.10 12.50 -13.44
CA LYS A 143 -23.89 11.74 -12.45
C LYS A 143 -23.52 12.07 -11.01
N PHE A 144 -22.23 12.18 -10.70
CA PHE A 144 -21.71 12.25 -9.33
C PHE A 144 -21.11 13.60 -8.94
N GLY A 145 -21.04 14.55 -9.88
CA GLY A 145 -20.29 15.80 -9.71
C GLY A 145 -18.77 15.58 -9.70
N ASP A 146 -18.03 16.68 -9.68
CA ASP A 146 -16.55 16.64 -9.70
C ASP A 146 -15.97 15.97 -8.45
N GLU A 147 -16.51 16.29 -7.26
CA GLU A 147 -16.04 15.70 -6.00
C GLU A 147 -16.36 14.20 -5.92
N GLY A 148 -17.58 13.80 -6.31
CA GLY A 148 -17.98 12.40 -6.32
C GLY A 148 -17.14 11.58 -7.31
N PHE A 149 -16.84 12.16 -8.48
CA PHE A 149 -15.94 11.53 -9.45
C PHE A 149 -14.52 11.37 -8.89
N LEU A 150 -13.93 12.42 -8.29
CA LEU A 150 -12.61 12.33 -7.66
C LEU A 150 -12.56 11.30 -6.53
N ARG A 151 -13.65 11.15 -5.76
CA ARG A 151 -13.79 10.11 -4.73
C ARG A 151 -13.81 8.70 -5.34
N ILE A 152 -14.53 8.49 -6.45
CA ILE A 152 -14.51 7.22 -7.18
C ILE A 152 -13.08 6.89 -7.62
N LEU A 153 -12.37 7.84 -8.23
CA LEU A 153 -10.98 7.64 -8.64
C LEU A 153 -10.05 7.34 -7.46
N GLY A 154 -10.21 8.05 -6.34
CA GLY A 154 -9.42 7.80 -5.11
C GLY A 154 -9.68 6.43 -4.49
N SER A 155 -10.91 5.89 -4.62
CA SER A 155 -11.23 4.56 -4.10
C SER A 155 -10.48 3.43 -4.81
N LEU A 156 -10.13 3.62 -6.10
CA LEU A 156 -9.38 2.63 -6.89
C LEU A 156 -7.99 2.36 -6.30
N ALA A 157 -7.36 3.40 -5.77
CA ALA A 157 -6.05 3.31 -5.13
C ALA A 157 -6.09 2.58 -3.77
N GLY A 158 -7.28 2.30 -3.21
CA GLY A 158 -7.45 1.73 -1.87
C GLY A 158 -7.93 2.74 -0.82
N GLY A 159 -8.21 3.99 -1.20
CA GLY A 159 -8.72 5.04 -0.30
C GLY A 159 -10.22 4.94 0.04
N GLY A 160 -10.84 3.78 -0.13
CA GLY A 160 -12.27 3.57 0.03
C GLY A 160 -12.65 2.86 1.32
N GLY A 161 -12.40 3.48 2.47
CA GLY A 161 -12.81 2.94 3.77
C GLY A 161 -12.66 3.96 4.90
N HIS A 162 -13.77 4.58 5.28
CA HIS A 162 -14.03 5.27 6.55
C HIS A 162 -12.87 6.00 7.24
N ARG A 163 -12.89 7.34 7.19
CA ARG A 163 -13.16 8.20 8.35
C ARG A 163 -13.41 9.63 7.90
#